data_AF-A0A6J5Y913-F1
#
_entry.id   AF-A0A6J5Y913-F1
#
_cell.length_a   1.000
_cell.length_b   1.000
_cell.length_c   1.000
_cell.angle_alpha   90.00
_cell.angle_beta   90.00
_cell.angle_gamma   90.00
#
_symmetry.space_group_name_H-M   'P 1'
#
loop_
_entity.id
_entity.type
_entity.pdbx_description
1 polymer ?
#
loop_
_entity_poly.entity_id
_entity_poly.type
_entity_poly.pdbx_seq_one_letter_code
_entity_poly.pdbx_strand_id
1 'polypeptide(L)'
;MFPQEGYKVLDPPASYVPIRTPARKLLATPTPMGTPGYSIPEENRGQQFDVPKELPGGLPFMKPEDYQYFGALLNEDEEEELSPDEQKERKIMKLLLKVKNGTPQQRKTALRQLTDKAREFGAGPLFNRILPLLMQPTLEDQERHLLVKVIDRVLYKLDELVRPYVHKILVVIEPLLIDEDYYARVEGREIISNLSKAAGLATMIAAMRPDIDNIDEYVRNTTARAFSVVASALGIPALLPFLKAVCQSKKSWQARHTGIKIVQQIAILIGCAVLPHLRSLVEIIENGLSDENQKVRTITALSLAALAEASAPYGIESFDSVLKPLWKGIRSHRGKVLAAFLKAIGFIIPLMDAMYASYYTKEVMVILIREFQSPDEEMKKIVLKVVKQCVSTEGVEPEYIRSDILPEFFRNFWVRRMALDRRNYRQLVETTVEIANKVGVADIVGRIVEDLKDESEPYRRMVMETIEKVVVNLGASDIDARLEELLIDGILYAFQEQTSDDANVMLNGFGAVVNSLGQRVKPYLPQICGTIKWRLNNKSAKVRQQAADLISRIAVVMKQCQEEQLMGHLGVVLYEYLGEEYPEVLGSILGALKAIVNVIGMTKMTPPIKDLLPSKGMDEDLF
;
A
#
# COMPACT_ATOMS: atom_id res chain seq x y z
N MET A 1 -17.48 60.19 -9.42
CA MET A 1 -18.30 61.29 -8.88
C MET A 1 -18.32 62.39 -9.92
N PHE A 2 -19.49 62.68 -10.50
CA PHE A 2 -19.72 63.92 -11.26
C PHE A 2 -20.40 64.93 -10.32
N PRO A 3 -20.13 66.24 -10.44
CA PRO A 3 -20.70 67.27 -9.56
C PRO A 3 -22.22 67.31 -9.68
N GLN A 4 -22.94 67.43 -8.56
CA GLN A 4 -24.40 67.25 -8.45
C GLN A 4 -25.27 68.38 -9.03
N GLU A 5 -24.70 69.54 -9.38
CA GLU A 5 -25.43 70.65 -9.99
C GLU A 5 -24.61 71.31 -11.11
N GLY A 6 -25.28 71.81 -12.16
CA GLY A 6 -24.66 72.52 -13.29
C GLY A 6 -24.59 71.75 -14.62
N TYR A 7 -25.18 70.55 -14.71
CA TYR A 7 -25.30 69.80 -15.97
C TYR A 7 -26.77 69.48 -16.27
N LYS A 8 -27.13 69.51 -17.55
CA LYS A 8 -28.47 69.12 -18.03
C LYS A 8 -28.33 67.81 -18.79
N VAL A 9 -28.95 66.75 -18.29
CA VAL A 9 -29.09 65.51 -19.05
C VAL A 9 -30.05 65.77 -20.20
N LEU A 10 -29.61 65.53 -21.44
CA LEU A 10 -30.45 65.69 -22.63
C LEU A 10 -31.14 64.37 -22.93
N ASP A 11 -32.41 64.44 -23.31
CA ASP A 11 -33.12 63.28 -23.85
C ASP A 11 -32.53 62.90 -25.22
N PRO A 12 -32.41 61.60 -25.52
CA PRO A 12 -31.97 61.16 -26.83
C PRO A 12 -32.94 61.65 -27.93
N PRO A 13 -32.45 61.93 -29.14
CA PRO A 13 -33.29 62.38 -30.25
C PRO A 13 -34.43 61.38 -30.53
N ALA A 14 -35.57 61.88 -31.00
CA ALA A 14 -36.79 61.08 -31.26
C ALA A 14 -36.59 59.90 -32.26
N SER A 15 -35.47 59.86 -32.97
CA SER A 15 -35.08 58.78 -33.89
C SER A 15 -34.20 57.68 -33.27
N TYR A 16 -33.88 57.76 -31.97
CA TYR A 16 -33.01 56.78 -31.31
C TYR A 16 -33.78 55.53 -30.87
N VAL A 17 -33.53 54.41 -31.54
CA VAL A 17 -34.04 53.08 -31.17
C VAL A 17 -32.88 52.24 -30.62
N PRO A 18 -32.88 51.86 -29.32
CA PRO A 18 -31.82 51.04 -28.75
C PRO A 18 -31.91 49.60 -29.27
N ILE A 19 -30.81 49.10 -29.85
CA ILE A 19 -30.71 47.76 -30.43
C ILE A 19 -30.79 46.73 -29.29
N ARG A 20 -31.88 45.95 -29.27
CA ARG A 20 -32.15 44.86 -28.33
C ARG A 20 -32.01 43.51 -29.03
N THR A 21 -30.79 43.02 -29.20
CA THR A 21 -30.57 41.57 -29.34
C THR A 21 -29.13 41.17 -29.01
N PRO A 22 -28.94 40.11 -28.20
CA PRO A 22 -27.64 39.55 -27.89
C PRO A 22 -27.27 38.47 -28.91
N ALA A 23 -26.03 38.48 -29.40
CA ALA A 23 -25.18 37.30 -29.58
C ALA A 23 -24.04 37.60 -30.56
N ARG A 24 -22.84 37.25 -30.08
CA ARG A 24 -21.76 36.58 -30.83
C ARG A 24 -21.84 36.56 -32.37
N LYS A 25 -20.70 36.98 -32.93
CA LYS A 25 -20.10 36.64 -34.23
C LYS A 25 -20.64 37.41 -35.44
N LEU A 26 -19.96 38.51 -35.74
CA LEU A 26 -19.40 38.77 -37.07
C LEU A 26 -17.98 39.33 -36.86
N LEU A 27 -17.01 38.44 -37.00
CA LEU A 27 -15.60 38.76 -37.15
C LEU A 27 -15.37 39.23 -38.60
N ALA A 28 -14.55 40.28 -38.72
CA ALA A 28 -13.80 40.74 -39.89
C ALA A 28 -14.46 41.75 -40.85
N THR A 29 -13.77 42.89 -40.98
CA THR A 29 -13.53 43.55 -42.27
C THR A 29 -12.01 43.75 -42.44
N PRO A 30 -11.47 43.57 -43.66
CA PRO A 30 -10.06 43.25 -43.89
C PRO A 30 -9.22 44.50 -44.17
N THR A 31 -7.94 44.50 -43.79
CA THR A 31 -6.88 45.31 -44.43
C THR A 31 -5.49 44.78 -44.03
N PRO A 32 -4.45 44.95 -44.86
CA PRO A 32 -3.48 43.90 -45.15
C PRO A 32 -2.12 44.07 -44.45
N MET A 33 -1.53 42.91 -44.11
CA MET A 33 -0.08 42.61 -44.06
C MET A 33 0.85 43.48 -43.19
N GLY A 34 1.24 42.94 -42.02
CA GLY A 34 2.66 42.70 -41.74
C GLY A 34 3.38 43.55 -40.68
N THR A 35 3.26 43.20 -39.39
CA THR A 35 4.34 43.00 -38.38
C THR A 35 3.76 42.80 -36.97
N PRO A 36 4.24 41.86 -36.14
CA PRO A 36 3.70 41.65 -34.79
C PRO A 36 4.37 42.61 -33.79
N GLY A 37 3.68 43.70 -33.45
CA GLY A 37 4.07 44.60 -32.36
C GLY A 37 3.68 44.05 -31.00
N TYR A 38 4.63 44.07 -30.06
CA TYR A 38 4.49 43.67 -28.66
C TYR A 38 3.29 44.38 -28.00
N SER A 39 2.34 43.62 -27.43
CA SER A 39 1.17 44.15 -26.73
C SER A 39 1.45 44.18 -25.23
N ILE A 40 1.41 45.38 -24.65
CA ILE A 40 1.45 45.58 -23.19
C ILE A 40 0.19 44.94 -22.61
N PRO A 41 0.27 44.00 -21.65
CA PRO A 41 -0.92 43.48 -20.99
C PRO A 41 -1.64 44.63 -20.29
N GLU A 42 -2.90 44.86 -20.63
CA GLU A 42 -3.76 45.77 -19.88
C GLU A 42 -3.82 45.27 -18.43
N GLU A 43 -3.53 46.16 -17.47
CA GLU A 43 -3.82 45.93 -16.06
C GLU A 43 -5.31 45.62 -15.94
N ASN A 44 -5.57 44.33 -15.77
CA ASN A 44 -6.90 43.82 -15.51
C ASN A 44 -7.31 44.32 -14.12
N ARG A 45 -7.98 45.47 -14.05
CA ARG A 45 -8.67 45.99 -12.85
C ARG A 45 -9.79 45.06 -12.33
N GLY A 46 -9.86 43.83 -12.84
CA GLY A 46 -10.60 42.70 -12.31
C GLY A 46 -9.72 41.65 -11.61
N GLN A 47 -8.50 41.97 -11.15
CA GLN A 47 -7.82 41.15 -10.13
C GLN A 47 -8.61 41.26 -8.81
N GLN A 48 -9.62 40.40 -8.74
CA GLN A 48 -10.38 40.09 -7.55
C GLN A 48 -9.41 39.45 -6.57
N PHE A 49 -8.98 40.22 -5.57
CA PHE A 49 -8.26 39.68 -4.42
C PHE A 49 -9.07 38.51 -3.82
N ASP A 50 -8.33 37.49 -3.39
CA ASP A 50 -8.73 36.18 -2.86
C ASP A 50 -9.66 36.26 -1.62
N VAL A 51 -10.88 36.77 -1.79
CA VAL A 51 -11.93 36.70 -0.76
C VAL A 51 -13.16 36.03 -1.37
N PRO A 52 -13.43 34.75 -1.05
CA PRO A 52 -14.68 34.10 -1.44
C PRO A 52 -15.86 34.95 -0.95
N LYS A 53 -16.78 35.33 -1.86
CA LYS A 53 -18.02 36.03 -1.47
C LYS A 53 -18.76 35.16 -0.47
N GLU A 54 -18.86 35.61 0.79
CA GLU A 54 -19.75 35.02 1.77
C GLU A 54 -21.19 35.09 1.24
N LEU A 55 -21.90 33.97 1.27
CA LEU A 55 -23.33 33.93 1.00
C LEU A 55 -24.06 34.68 2.14
N PRO A 56 -25.22 35.31 1.87
CA PRO A 56 -25.93 36.07 2.88
C PRO A 56 -26.29 35.18 4.10
N GLY A 57 -26.28 35.78 5.29
CA GLY A 57 -26.48 35.06 6.56
C GLY A 57 -25.24 34.38 7.18
N GLY A 58 -24.03 34.71 6.72
CA GLY A 58 -22.77 34.15 7.27
C GLY A 58 -22.58 32.67 6.94
N LEU A 59 -23.04 32.26 5.75
CA LEU A 59 -22.86 30.92 5.20
C LEU A 59 -21.57 30.88 4.37
N PRO A 60 -20.78 29.80 4.48
CA PRO A 60 -19.59 29.64 3.67
C PRO A 60 -19.96 29.40 2.21
N PHE A 61 -19.00 29.61 1.32
CA PHE A 61 -19.18 29.40 -0.11
C PHE A 61 -19.69 27.98 -0.42
N MET A 62 -20.71 27.87 -1.28
CA MET A 62 -21.24 26.59 -1.77
C MET A 62 -20.60 26.25 -3.12
N LYS A 63 -20.01 25.06 -3.23
CA LYS A 63 -19.55 24.51 -4.51
C LYS A 63 -20.78 24.18 -5.39
N PRO A 64 -20.65 24.10 -6.72
CA PRO A 64 -21.78 23.73 -7.61
C PRO A 64 -22.50 22.44 -7.21
N GLU A 65 -21.77 21.47 -6.66
CA GLU A 65 -22.28 20.18 -6.22
C GLU A 65 -23.06 20.27 -4.90
N ASP A 66 -22.81 21.31 -4.09
CA ASP A 66 -23.48 21.55 -2.81
C ASP A 66 -24.92 22.02 -3.00
N TYR A 67 -25.25 22.64 -4.14
CA TYR A 67 -26.59 23.16 -4.41
C TYR A 67 -27.67 22.08 -4.36
N GLN A 68 -27.32 20.83 -4.71
CA GLN A 68 -28.25 19.70 -4.63
C GLN A 68 -28.69 19.41 -3.18
N TYR A 69 -27.80 19.60 -2.21
CA TYR A 69 -28.04 19.24 -0.81
C TYR A 69 -28.41 20.44 0.06
N PHE A 70 -27.92 21.63 -0.30
CA PHE A 70 -28.02 22.86 0.49
C PHE A 70 -28.78 23.98 -0.23
N GLY A 71 -29.33 23.75 -1.44
CA GLY A 71 -30.02 24.78 -2.22
C GLY A 71 -31.21 25.42 -1.51
N ALA A 72 -31.90 24.68 -0.63
CA ALA A 72 -32.97 25.20 0.21
C ALA A 72 -32.51 26.33 1.17
N LEU A 73 -31.20 26.49 1.40
CA LEU A 73 -30.66 27.57 2.22
C LEU A 73 -30.65 28.94 1.51
N LEU A 74 -30.77 28.98 0.19
CA LEU A 74 -30.66 30.19 -0.63
C LEU A 74 -31.96 31.02 -0.69
N ASN A 75 -33.10 30.44 -0.31
CA ASN A 75 -34.40 31.11 -0.34
C ASN A 75 -34.67 31.81 1.01
N GLU A 76 -34.27 33.06 1.18
CA GLU A 76 -34.37 33.78 2.47
C GLU A 76 -35.82 34.02 2.95
N ASP A 77 -36.79 34.03 2.03
CA ASP A 77 -38.15 34.50 2.29
C ASP A 77 -39.09 33.48 2.99
N GLU A 78 -38.64 32.25 3.26
CA GLU A 78 -39.53 31.19 3.78
C GLU A 78 -39.42 30.96 5.32
N GLU A 79 -38.50 31.58 6.06
CA GLU A 79 -38.24 31.19 7.47
C GLU A 79 -39.43 31.35 8.44
N GLU A 80 -40.34 32.30 8.19
CA GLU A 80 -41.51 32.55 9.04
C GLU A 80 -42.73 31.68 8.69
N GLU A 81 -42.79 31.10 7.49
CA GLU A 81 -43.89 30.23 7.03
C GLU A 81 -43.60 28.74 7.19
N LEU A 82 -42.34 28.36 7.45
CA LEU A 82 -41.93 26.97 7.60
C LEU A 82 -42.45 26.34 8.89
N SER A 83 -42.81 25.06 8.79
CA SER A 83 -43.18 24.26 9.96
C SER A 83 -42.00 24.12 10.94
N PRO A 84 -42.26 23.85 12.23
CA PRO A 84 -41.21 23.68 13.24
C PRO A 84 -40.16 22.61 12.87
N ASP A 85 -40.57 21.58 12.13
CA ASP A 85 -39.68 20.49 11.70
C ASP A 85 -38.84 20.88 10.48
N GLU A 86 -39.38 21.67 9.54
CA GLU A 86 -38.60 22.22 8.43
C GLU A 86 -37.57 23.26 8.92
N GLN A 87 -37.92 24.06 9.92
CA GLN A 87 -36.98 24.98 10.57
C GLN A 87 -35.80 24.22 11.22
N LYS A 88 -36.07 23.07 11.87
CA LYS A 88 -35.02 22.20 12.41
C LYS A 88 -34.13 21.63 11.31
N GLU A 89 -34.70 21.11 10.23
CA GLU A 89 -33.94 20.58 9.11
C GLU A 89 -33.06 21.66 8.46
N ARG A 90 -33.61 22.86 8.26
CA ARG A 90 -32.88 24.01 7.72
C ARG A 90 -31.70 24.40 8.61
N LYS A 91 -31.90 24.38 9.94
CA LYS A 91 -30.82 24.64 10.91
C LYS A 91 -29.73 23.57 10.87
N ILE A 92 -30.08 22.29 10.75
CA ILE A 92 -29.11 21.20 10.58
C ILE A 92 -28.32 21.42 9.28
N MET A 93 -28.98 21.73 8.17
CA MET A 93 -28.31 22.00 6.89
C MET A 93 -27.32 23.16 6.98
N LYS A 94 -27.69 24.28 7.63
CA LYS A 94 -26.76 25.40 7.86
C LYS A 94 -25.52 24.98 8.64
N LEU A 95 -25.68 24.13 9.66
CA LEU A 95 -24.57 23.65 10.49
C LEU A 95 -23.68 22.65 9.74
N LEU A 96 -24.26 21.74 8.97
CA LEU A 96 -23.52 20.78 8.15
C LEU A 96 -22.70 21.48 7.07
N LEU A 97 -23.26 22.49 6.42
CA LEU A 97 -22.51 23.29 5.45
C LEU A 97 -21.33 24.02 6.10
N LYS A 98 -21.51 24.57 7.30
CA LYS A 98 -20.41 25.18 8.09
C LYS A 98 -19.34 24.17 8.49
N VAL A 99 -19.70 22.91 8.71
CA VAL A 99 -18.72 21.84 8.97
C VAL A 99 -17.98 21.46 7.68
N LYS A 100 -18.68 21.33 6.55
CA LYS A 100 -18.08 20.93 5.26
C LYS A 100 -17.17 22.04 4.72
N ASN A 101 -17.72 23.24 4.47
CA ASN A 101 -17.05 24.30 3.70
C ASN A 101 -16.55 25.47 4.55
N GLY A 102 -16.83 25.50 5.85
CA GLY A 102 -16.49 26.63 6.71
C GLY A 102 -15.02 26.70 7.13
N THR A 103 -14.63 27.84 7.70
CA THR A 103 -13.31 28.03 8.32
C THR A 103 -13.14 27.14 9.56
N PRO A 104 -11.90 26.86 10.03
CA PRO A 104 -11.69 26.03 11.23
C PRO A 104 -12.49 26.46 12.47
N GLN A 105 -12.68 27.77 12.65
CA GLN A 105 -13.49 28.32 13.75
C GLN A 105 -15.00 28.06 13.57
N GLN A 106 -15.51 28.23 12.34
CA GLN A 106 -16.90 27.92 12.00
C GLN A 106 -17.18 26.43 12.17
N ARG A 107 -16.28 25.56 11.67
CA ARG A 107 -16.37 24.09 11.82
C ARG A 107 -16.45 23.68 13.28
N LYS A 108 -15.54 24.18 14.12
CA LYS A 108 -15.50 23.87 15.56
C LYS A 108 -16.80 24.27 16.27
N THR A 109 -17.32 25.45 15.95
CA THR A 109 -18.55 25.97 16.56
C THR A 109 -19.78 25.18 16.09
N ALA A 110 -19.89 24.93 14.79
CA ALA A 110 -21.00 24.16 14.21
C ALA A 110 -21.01 22.70 14.71
N LEU A 111 -19.85 22.05 14.77
CA LEU A 111 -19.72 20.69 15.29
C LEU A 111 -20.14 20.61 16.76
N ARG A 112 -19.77 21.59 17.58
CA ARG A 112 -20.21 21.66 18.98
C ARG A 112 -21.73 21.80 19.07
N GLN A 113 -22.32 22.71 18.29
CA GLN A 113 -23.78 22.90 18.27
C GLN A 113 -24.55 21.66 17.81
N LEU A 114 -24.07 20.98 16.76
CA LEU A 114 -24.66 19.70 16.31
C LEU A 114 -24.60 18.63 17.41
N THR A 115 -23.51 18.60 18.17
CA THR A 115 -23.31 17.62 19.25
C THR A 115 -24.22 17.93 20.45
N ASP A 116 -24.19 19.17 20.95
CA ASP A 116 -24.91 19.56 22.16
C ASP A 116 -26.43 19.51 21.97
N LYS A 117 -26.90 19.83 20.75
CA LYS A 117 -28.33 19.83 20.39
C LYS A 117 -28.78 18.58 19.64
N ALA A 118 -27.96 17.53 19.56
CA ALA A 118 -28.28 16.31 18.80
C ALA A 118 -29.64 15.69 19.20
N ARG A 119 -29.93 15.63 20.51
CA ARG A 119 -31.20 15.09 21.02
C ARG A 119 -32.41 15.98 20.71
N GLU A 120 -32.22 17.30 20.67
CA GLU A 120 -33.27 18.28 20.32
C GLU A 120 -33.62 18.19 18.81
N PHE A 121 -32.61 17.99 17.97
CA PHE A 121 -32.78 17.80 16.53
C PHE A 121 -33.44 16.47 16.17
N GLY A 122 -33.15 15.41 16.92
CA GLY A 122 -33.66 14.07 16.68
C GLY A 122 -32.86 13.29 15.62
N ALA A 123 -32.87 11.96 15.75
CA ALA A 123 -32.09 11.06 14.92
C ALA A 123 -32.50 11.10 13.43
N GLY A 124 -33.80 11.14 13.14
CA GLY A 124 -34.33 11.13 11.78
C GLY A 124 -33.83 12.31 10.93
N PRO A 125 -34.12 13.57 11.32
CA PRO A 125 -33.66 14.75 10.59
C PRO A 125 -32.13 14.80 10.39
N LEU A 126 -31.37 14.43 11.43
CA LEU A 126 -29.90 14.38 11.35
C LEU A 126 -29.43 13.37 10.30
N PHE A 127 -29.84 12.11 10.38
CA PHE A 127 -29.39 11.08 9.44
C PHE A 127 -29.94 11.29 8.02
N ASN A 128 -31.14 11.85 7.87
CA ASN A 128 -31.69 12.18 6.55
C ASN A 128 -30.86 13.22 5.80
N ARG A 129 -30.19 14.13 6.51
CA ARG A 129 -29.34 15.17 5.90
C ARG A 129 -27.86 14.79 5.86
N ILE A 130 -27.36 14.03 6.81
CA ILE A 130 -25.95 13.64 6.86
C ILE A 130 -25.63 12.51 5.86
N LEU A 131 -26.45 11.45 5.82
CA LEU A 131 -26.13 10.25 5.06
C LEU A 131 -26.01 10.49 3.54
N PRO A 132 -26.88 11.29 2.89
CA PRO A 132 -26.73 11.59 1.46
C PRO A 132 -25.41 12.31 1.13
N LEU A 133 -24.89 13.16 2.03
CA LEU A 133 -23.63 13.86 1.82
C LEU A 133 -22.43 12.90 1.77
N LEU A 134 -22.46 11.83 2.56
CA LEU A 134 -21.42 10.80 2.52
C LEU A 134 -21.44 9.96 1.24
N MET A 135 -22.59 9.89 0.57
CA MET A 135 -22.74 9.16 -0.69
C MET A 135 -22.32 9.99 -1.91
N GLN A 136 -21.87 11.23 -1.72
CA GLN A 136 -21.44 12.11 -2.79
C GLN A 136 -20.12 11.58 -3.40
N PRO A 137 -20.08 11.25 -4.71
CA PRO A 137 -18.87 10.72 -5.35
C PRO A 137 -17.70 11.71 -5.39
N THR A 138 -18.01 13.00 -5.37
CA THR A 138 -17.05 14.10 -5.47
C THR A 138 -16.61 14.63 -4.09
N LEU A 139 -16.98 13.94 -3.01
CA LEU A 139 -16.62 14.32 -1.66
C LEU A 139 -15.11 14.12 -1.43
N GLU A 140 -14.42 15.21 -1.10
CA GLU A 140 -12.98 15.17 -0.78
C GLU A 140 -12.72 14.40 0.53
N ASP A 141 -11.55 13.77 0.65
CA ASP A 141 -11.19 12.98 1.84
C ASP A 141 -11.26 13.79 3.14
N GLN A 142 -10.86 15.06 3.09
CA GLN A 142 -10.97 15.96 4.25
C GLN A 142 -12.43 16.25 4.62
N GLU A 143 -13.31 16.42 3.64
CA GLU A 143 -14.74 16.67 3.86
C GLU A 143 -15.43 15.42 4.42
N ARG A 144 -15.09 14.24 3.89
CA ARG A 144 -15.52 12.93 4.40
C ARG A 144 -15.15 12.76 5.87
N HIS A 145 -13.89 13.01 6.22
CA HIS A 145 -13.40 12.93 7.59
C HIS A 145 -14.19 13.84 8.56
N LEU A 146 -14.57 15.04 8.12
CA LEU A 146 -15.35 15.97 8.92
C LEU A 146 -16.78 15.48 9.13
N LEU A 147 -17.42 14.91 8.10
CA LEU A 147 -18.75 14.33 8.20
C LEU A 147 -18.78 13.08 9.09
N VAL A 148 -17.75 12.23 9.00
CA VAL A 148 -17.55 11.07 9.89
C VAL A 148 -17.49 11.53 11.35
N LYS A 149 -16.71 12.57 11.65
CA LYS A 149 -16.65 13.17 13.00
C LYS A 149 -17.98 13.72 13.48
N VAL A 150 -18.83 14.25 12.59
CA VAL A 150 -20.20 14.66 12.95
C VAL A 150 -21.02 13.43 13.34
N ILE A 151 -21.00 12.37 12.53
CA ILE A 151 -21.74 11.14 12.78
C ILE A 151 -21.35 10.53 14.11
N ASP A 152 -20.05 10.38 14.39
CA ASP A 152 -19.60 9.76 15.64
C ASP A 152 -20.09 10.52 16.87
N ARG A 153 -20.02 11.85 16.84
CA ARG A 153 -20.50 12.70 17.95
C ARG A 153 -22.01 12.65 18.11
N VAL A 154 -22.74 12.60 16.99
CA VAL A 154 -24.20 12.49 16.98
C VAL A 154 -24.64 11.12 17.49
N LEU A 155 -24.02 10.03 17.04
CA LEU A 155 -24.28 8.66 17.51
C LEU A 155 -24.09 8.55 19.02
N TYR A 156 -22.98 9.08 19.54
CA TYR A 156 -22.70 9.07 20.97
C TYR A 156 -23.77 9.80 21.80
N LYS A 157 -24.33 10.90 21.28
CA LYS A 157 -25.33 11.69 22.00
C LYS A 157 -26.75 11.12 21.89
N LEU A 158 -27.09 10.53 20.76
CA LEU A 158 -28.42 9.97 20.50
C LEU A 158 -28.66 8.64 21.21
N ASP A 159 -27.61 7.87 21.49
CA ASP A 159 -27.66 6.60 22.23
C ASP A 159 -28.75 5.67 21.66
N GLU A 160 -29.74 5.22 22.44
CA GLU A 160 -30.78 4.29 21.96
C GLU A 160 -31.66 4.82 20.81
N LEU A 161 -31.73 6.15 20.60
CA LEU A 161 -32.55 6.76 19.55
C LEU A 161 -32.09 6.40 18.14
N VAL A 162 -30.89 5.83 17.99
CA VAL A 162 -30.34 5.40 16.69
C VAL A 162 -30.92 4.07 16.20
N ARG A 163 -31.53 3.25 17.08
CA ARG A 163 -31.97 1.88 16.78
C ARG A 163 -32.84 1.76 15.51
N PRO A 164 -33.83 2.63 15.25
CA PRO A 164 -34.64 2.54 14.02
C PRO A 164 -33.87 2.84 12.73
N TYR A 165 -32.72 3.52 12.84
CA TYR A 165 -31.93 3.99 11.70
C TYR A 165 -30.69 3.13 11.42
N VAL A 166 -30.43 2.10 12.24
CA VAL A 166 -29.23 1.24 12.14
C VAL A 166 -29.05 0.68 10.73
N HIS A 167 -30.08 0.09 10.14
CA HIS A 167 -29.99 -0.47 8.78
C HIS A 167 -29.67 0.62 7.74
N LYS A 168 -30.30 1.79 7.83
CA LYS A 168 -30.04 2.92 6.91
C LYS A 168 -28.61 3.44 7.02
N ILE A 169 -28.05 3.48 8.24
CA ILE A 169 -26.65 3.87 8.47
C ILE A 169 -25.72 2.79 7.90
N LEU A 170 -25.97 1.51 8.18
CA LEU A 170 -25.13 0.41 7.69
C LEU A 170 -25.03 0.39 6.17
N VAL A 171 -26.14 0.54 5.44
CA VAL A 171 -26.13 0.55 3.97
C VAL A 171 -25.20 1.63 3.38
N VAL A 172 -25.03 2.76 4.07
CA VAL A 172 -24.17 3.87 3.63
C VAL A 172 -22.72 3.67 4.06
N ILE A 173 -22.48 3.07 5.23
CA ILE A 173 -21.14 2.97 5.83
C ILE A 173 -20.43 1.66 5.46
N GLU A 174 -21.16 0.56 5.25
CA GLU A 174 -20.60 -0.74 4.87
C GLU A 174 -19.70 -0.71 3.63
N PRO A 175 -20.03 0.01 2.54
CA PRO A 175 -19.15 0.14 1.38
C PRO A 175 -17.77 0.75 1.71
N LEU A 176 -17.68 1.62 2.72
CA LEU A 176 -16.41 2.22 3.13
C LEU A 176 -15.43 1.17 3.67
N LEU A 177 -15.90 0.02 4.15
CA LEU A 177 -15.04 -1.06 4.67
C LEU A 177 -14.20 -1.76 3.60
N ILE A 178 -14.54 -1.55 2.32
CA ILE A 178 -13.84 -2.14 1.17
C ILE A 178 -13.28 -1.09 0.22
N ASP A 179 -13.31 0.19 0.60
CA ASP A 179 -12.72 1.30 -0.15
C ASP A 179 -11.22 1.02 -0.40
N GLU A 180 -10.65 1.55 -1.48
CA GLU A 180 -9.23 1.43 -1.79
C GLU A 180 -8.38 2.25 -0.82
N ASP A 181 -8.90 3.40 -0.37
CA ASP A 181 -8.25 4.23 0.63
C ASP A 181 -8.27 3.58 2.02
N TYR A 182 -7.11 3.56 2.65
CA TYR A 182 -6.95 3.06 4.01
C TYR A 182 -7.71 3.91 5.04
N TYR A 183 -7.72 5.24 4.88
CA TYR A 183 -8.35 6.12 5.86
C TYR A 183 -9.88 6.01 5.83
N ALA A 184 -10.48 5.98 4.63
CA ALA A 184 -11.90 5.67 4.47
C ALA A 184 -12.31 4.35 5.15
N ARG A 185 -11.50 3.29 5.04
CA ARG A 185 -11.74 2.03 5.75
C ARG A 185 -11.68 2.17 7.26
N VAL A 186 -10.74 2.97 7.80
CA VAL A 186 -10.65 3.23 9.25
C VAL A 186 -11.90 3.97 9.74
N GLU A 187 -12.33 5.00 9.01
CA GLU A 187 -13.51 5.80 9.33
C GLU A 187 -14.80 4.96 9.34
N GLY A 188 -15.00 4.11 8.33
CA GLY A 188 -16.14 3.19 8.29
C GLY A 188 -16.16 2.23 9.49
N ARG A 189 -14.99 1.75 9.94
CA ARG A 189 -14.88 0.91 11.14
C ARG A 189 -15.21 1.67 12.42
N GLU A 190 -14.78 2.93 12.54
CA GLU A 190 -15.06 3.77 13.71
C GLU A 190 -16.57 4.00 13.86
N ILE A 191 -17.25 4.37 12.77
CA ILE A 191 -18.70 4.59 12.78
C ILE A 191 -19.45 3.32 13.15
N ILE A 192 -19.13 2.17 12.55
CA ILE A 192 -19.80 0.90 12.87
C ILE A 192 -19.53 0.48 14.31
N SER A 193 -18.33 0.72 14.84
CA SER A 193 -17.98 0.44 16.23
C SER A 193 -18.83 1.27 17.20
N ASN A 194 -18.95 2.59 16.94
CA ASN A 194 -19.76 3.50 17.75
C ASN A 194 -21.26 3.19 17.62
N LEU A 195 -21.73 2.90 16.42
CA LEU A 195 -23.11 2.46 16.17
C LEU A 195 -23.43 1.16 16.93
N SER A 196 -22.49 0.21 16.98
CA SER A 196 -22.65 -1.05 17.70
C SER A 196 -22.83 -0.84 19.20
N LYS A 197 -22.07 0.10 19.78
CA LYS A 197 -22.16 0.46 21.21
C LYS A 197 -23.49 1.16 21.54
N ALA A 198 -23.98 2.03 20.67
CA ALA A 198 -25.24 2.76 20.86
C ALA A 198 -26.49 1.89 20.60
N ALA A 199 -26.49 1.09 19.53
CA ALA A 199 -27.63 0.26 19.15
C ALA A 199 -27.75 -1.01 20.02
N GLY A 200 -26.61 -1.61 20.37
CA GLY A 200 -26.52 -2.90 21.04
C GLY A 200 -26.54 -4.09 20.09
N LEU A 201 -26.03 -5.23 20.57
CA LEU A 201 -25.78 -6.43 19.76
C LEU A 201 -27.05 -6.98 19.09
N ALA A 202 -28.17 -7.06 19.81
CA ALA A 202 -29.40 -7.64 19.29
C ALA A 202 -29.94 -6.86 18.10
N THR A 203 -29.88 -5.53 18.15
CA THR A 203 -30.31 -4.65 17.06
C THR A 203 -29.36 -4.75 15.86
N MET A 204 -28.04 -4.80 16.08
CA MET A 204 -27.06 -5.01 15.01
C MET A 204 -27.27 -6.35 14.29
N ILE A 205 -27.48 -7.44 15.05
CA ILE A 205 -27.78 -8.76 14.48
C ILE A 205 -29.09 -8.70 13.69
N ALA A 206 -30.15 -8.12 14.24
CA ALA A 206 -31.45 -8.04 13.56
C ALA A 206 -31.36 -7.27 12.23
N ALA A 207 -30.59 -6.17 12.20
CA ALA A 207 -30.43 -5.32 11.02
C ALA A 207 -29.65 -5.98 9.88
N MET A 208 -28.61 -6.77 10.18
CA MET A 208 -27.74 -7.40 9.18
C MET A 208 -28.08 -8.86 8.87
N ARG A 209 -28.95 -9.51 9.67
CA ARG A 209 -29.31 -10.92 9.47
C ARG A 209 -29.86 -11.24 8.07
N PRO A 210 -30.71 -10.40 7.45
CA PRO A 210 -31.19 -10.65 6.08
C PRO A 210 -30.08 -10.64 5.04
N ASP A 211 -28.96 -9.98 5.32
CA ASP A 211 -27.85 -9.81 4.37
C ASP A 211 -26.87 -11.00 4.40
N ILE A 212 -26.96 -11.88 5.39
CA ILE A 212 -26.04 -13.01 5.56
C ILE A 212 -26.19 -14.08 4.47
N ASP A 213 -27.43 -14.37 4.06
CA ASP A 213 -27.75 -15.32 2.99
C ASP A 213 -28.23 -14.65 1.70
N ASN A 214 -27.94 -13.35 1.56
CA ASN A 214 -28.18 -12.61 0.32
C ASN A 214 -27.50 -13.29 -0.88
N ILE A 215 -28.16 -13.26 -2.04
CA ILE A 215 -27.64 -13.86 -3.27
C ILE A 215 -26.39 -13.10 -3.74
N ASP A 216 -26.34 -11.79 -3.50
CA ASP A 216 -25.21 -10.95 -3.85
C ASP A 216 -23.99 -11.22 -2.94
N GLU A 217 -22.86 -11.55 -3.56
CA GLU A 217 -21.59 -11.77 -2.86
C GLU A 217 -20.99 -10.46 -2.33
N TYR A 218 -21.27 -9.32 -2.97
CA TYR A 218 -20.82 -8.01 -2.53
C TYR A 218 -21.41 -7.67 -1.17
N VAL A 219 -22.74 -7.77 -1.04
CA VAL A 219 -23.46 -7.52 0.22
C VAL A 219 -22.96 -8.46 1.32
N ARG A 220 -22.87 -9.77 1.05
CA ARG A 220 -22.33 -10.73 2.04
C ARG A 220 -20.89 -10.42 2.47
N ASN A 221 -20.07 -9.87 1.57
CA ASN A 221 -18.69 -9.49 1.87
C ASN A 221 -18.60 -8.25 2.77
N THR A 222 -19.40 -7.21 2.50
CA THR A 222 -19.43 -6.01 3.34
C THR A 222 -20.03 -6.31 4.70
N THR A 223 -21.13 -7.07 4.75
CA THR A 223 -21.76 -7.52 5.99
C THR A 223 -20.81 -8.37 6.85
N ALA A 224 -20.01 -9.26 6.24
CA ALA A 224 -19.02 -10.04 6.98
C ALA A 224 -17.95 -9.17 7.66
N ARG A 225 -17.52 -8.09 7.00
CA ARG A 225 -16.59 -7.09 7.56
C ARG A 225 -17.27 -6.24 8.63
N ALA A 226 -18.54 -5.86 8.44
CA ALA A 226 -19.30 -5.13 9.44
C ALA A 226 -19.43 -5.94 10.75
N PHE A 227 -19.74 -7.23 10.65
CA PHE A 227 -19.79 -8.10 11.83
C PHE A 227 -18.43 -8.27 12.54
N SER A 228 -17.30 -8.27 11.83
CA SER A 228 -16.00 -8.30 12.51
C SER A 228 -15.73 -7.02 13.29
N VAL A 229 -16.17 -5.86 12.78
CA VAL A 229 -16.13 -4.60 13.52
C VAL A 229 -17.03 -4.64 14.75
N VAL A 230 -18.26 -5.17 14.61
CA VAL A 230 -19.18 -5.37 15.74
C VAL A 230 -18.54 -6.26 16.81
N ALA A 231 -17.89 -7.36 16.41
CA ALA A 231 -17.17 -8.25 17.33
C ALA A 231 -16.01 -7.54 18.05
N SER A 232 -15.30 -6.64 17.35
CA SER A 232 -14.24 -5.83 17.96
C SER A 232 -14.78 -4.80 18.97
N ALA A 233 -15.99 -4.28 18.74
CA ALA A 233 -16.60 -3.25 19.57
C ALA A 233 -17.30 -3.81 20.82
N LEU A 234 -17.99 -4.95 20.68
CA LEU A 234 -18.82 -5.55 21.73
C LEU A 234 -18.20 -6.82 22.35
N GLY A 235 -17.06 -7.28 21.81
CA GLY A 235 -16.36 -8.48 22.23
C GLY A 235 -16.79 -9.74 21.46
N ILE A 236 -15.80 -10.59 21.14
CA ILE A 236 -16.01 -11.87 20.46
C ILE A 236 -16.99 -12.79 21.21
N PRO A 237 -16.91 -12.94 22.56
CA PRO A 237 -17.79 -13.86 23.30
C PRO A 237 -19.27 -13.62 23.07
N ALA A 238 -19.68 -12.36 22.96
CA ALA A 238 -21.08 -11.99 22.78
C ALA A 238 -21.63 -12.46 21.41
N LEU A 239 -20.77 -12.55 20.39
CA LEU A 239 -21.14 -12.96 19.03
C LEU A 239 -21.03 -14.47 18.79
N LEU A 240 -20.36 -15.24 19.67
CA LEU A 240 -20.15 -16.69 19.49
C LEU A 240 -21.45 -17.49 19.28
N PRO A 241 -22.54 -17.29 20.05
CA PRO A 241 -23.78 -18.05 19.83
C PRO A 241 -24.38 -17.81 18.44
N PHE A 242 -24.29 -16.57 17.97
CA PHE A 242 -24.74 -16.18 16.63
C PHE A 242 -23.88 -16.84 15.54
N LEU A 243 -22.55 -16.77 15.66
CA LEU A 243 -21.62 -17.41 14.73
C LEU A 243 -21.86 -18.92 14.66
N LYS A 244 -22.03 -19.59 15.80
CA LYS A 244 -22.33 -21.02 15.86
C LYS A 244 -23.60 -21.36 15.07
N ALA A 245 -24.67 -20.57 15.24
CA ALA A 245 -25.93 -20.78 14.52
C ALA A 245 -25.81 -20.54 13.00
N VAL A 246 -25.06 -19.51 12.58
CA VAL A 246 -24.89 -19.16 11.16
C VAL A 246 -23.97 -20.14 10.44
N CYS A 247 -22.81 -20.47 11.02
CA CYS A 247 -21.84 -21.41 10.45
C CYS A 247 -22.41 -22.84 10.33
N GLN A 248 -23.35 -23.23 11.19
CA GLN A 248 -24.00 -24.54 11.19
C GLN A 248 -25.42 -24.51 10.60
N SER A 249 -25.77 -23.44 9.88
CA SER A 249 -27.09 -23.29 9.26
C SER A 249 -27.35 -24.38 8.22
N LYS A 250 -28.47 -25.08 8.35
CA LYS A 250 -28.94 -26.06 7.35
C LYS A 250 -29.74 -25.42 6.21
N LYS A 251 -30.04 -24.12 6.31
CA LYS A 251 -30.94 -23.43 5.35
C LYS A 251 -30.25 -23.05 4.05
N SER A 252 -29.05 -22.48 4.14
CA SER A 252 -28.32 -21.98 2.97
C SER A 252 -26.82 -22.13 3.16
N TRP A 253 -26.13 -22.55 2.10
CA TRP A 253 -24.67 -22.58 2.10
C TRP A 253 -24.09 -21.16 2.12
N GLN A 254 -24.84 -20.18 1.61
CA GLN A 254 -24.49 -18.76 1.66
C GLN A 254 -24.35 -18.27 3.09
N ALA A 255 -25.30 -18.63 3.98
CA ALA A 255 -25.20 -18.30 5.39
C ALA A 255 -23.95 -18.92 6.02
N ARG A 256 -23.70 -20.22 5.79
CA ARG A 256 -22.51 -20.90 6.31
C ARG A 256 -21.22 -20.22 5.83
N HIS A 257 -21.14 -19.93 4.54
CA HIS A 257 -20.01 -19.24 3.92
C HIS A 257 -19.78 -17.86 4.56
N THR A 258 -20.82 -17.04 4.69
CA THR A 258 -20.73 -15.71 5.29
C THR A 258 -20.35 -15.78 6.77
N GLY A 259 -20.94 -16.71 7.53
CA GLY A 259 -20.58 -16.95 8.93
C GLY A 259 -19.10 -17.26 9.12
N ILE A 260 -18.56 -18.16 8.30
CA ILE A 260 -17.14 -18.50 8.32
C ILE A 260 -16.29 -17.30 7.88
N LYS A 261 -16.75 -16.53 6.89
CA LYS A 261 -16.08 -15.29 6.46
C LYS A 261 -16.05 -14.22 7.57
N ILE A 262 -17.07 -14.14 8.43
CA ILE A 262 -17.04 -13.29 9.63
C ILE A 262 -15.88 -13.72 10.54
N VAL A 263 -15.71 -15.01 10.80
CA VAL A 263 -14.59 -15.54 11.61
C VAL A 263 -13.23 -15.19 10.97
N GLN A 264 -13.11 -15.28 9.65
CA GLN A 264 -11.91 -14.82 8.95
C GLN A 264 -11.62 -13.33 9.18
N GLN A 265 -12.64 -12.48 9.03
CA GLN A 265 -12.47 -11.03 9.21
C GLN A 265 -12.22 -10.65 10.67
N ILE A 266 -12.74 -11.43 11.63
CA ILE A 266 -12.40 -11.31 13.06
C ILE A 266 -10.91 -11.59 13.26
N ALA A 267 -10.38 -12.66 12.68
CA ALA A 267 -8.95 -12.99 12.76
C ALA A 267 -8.06 -11.87 12.19
N ILE A 268 -8.42 -11.33 11.03
CA ILE A 268 -7.66 -10.25 10.36
C ILE A 268 -7.74 -8.93 11.13
N LEU A 269 -8.92 -8.57 11.67
CA LEU A 269 -9.12 -7.27 12.31
C LEU A 269 -8.58 -7.23 13.74
N ILE A 270 -8.75 -8.31 14.51
CA ILE A 270 -8.40 -8.36 15.94
C ILE A 270 -6.94 -8.82 16.13
N GLY A 271 -6.40 -9.63 15.21
CA GLY A 271 -5.03 -10.13 15.30
C GLY A 271 -4.81 -11.02 16.53
N CYS A 272 -3.72 -10.80 17.26
CA CYS A 272 -3.30 -11.64 18.38
C CYS A 272 -4.31 -11.72 19.54
N ALA A 273 -5.21 -10.75 19.68
CA ALA A 273 -6.24 -10.75 20.72
C ALA A 273 -7.35 -11.81 20.49
N VAL A 274 -7.29 -12.59 19.40
CA VAL A 274 -8.16 -13.74 19.18
C VAL A 274 -7.80 -14.94 20.07
N LEU A 275 -6.58 -15.01 20.60
CA LEU A 275 -6.04 -16.18 21.32
C LEU A 275 -6.96 -16.75 22.41
N PRO A 276 -7.59 -15.95 23.30
CA PRO A 276 -8.49 -16.47 24.35
C PRO A 276 -9.77 -17.13 23.81
N HIS A 277 -10.12 -16.85 22.57
CA HIS A 277 -11.36 -17.31 21.91
C HIS A 277 -11.08 -18.26 20.74
N LEU A 278 -9.80 -18.56 20.48
CA LEU A 278 -9.34 -19.31 19.33
C LEU A 278 -10.00 -20.69 19.24
N ARG A 279 -9.96 -21.46 20.33
CA ARG A 279 -10.59 -22.78 20.40
C ARG A 279 -12.06 -22.75 20.01
N SER A 280 -12.83 -21.83 20.59
CA SER A 280 -14.26 -21.70 20.28
C SER A 280 -14.50 -21.31 18.82
N LEU A 281 -13.68 -20.45 18.24
CA LEU A 281 -13.80 -20.07 16.83
C LEU A 281 -13.45 -21.23 15.89
N VAL A 282 -12.41 -22.00 16.20
CA VAL A 282 -12.03 -23.19 15.42
C VAL A 282 -13.14 -24.25 15.47
N GLU A 283 -13.64 -24.57 16.66
CA GLU A 283 -14.75 -25.53 16.86
C GLU A 283 -16.04 -25.09 16.13
N ILE A 284 -16.29 -23.78 15.97
CA ILE A 284 -17.45 -23.30 15.22
C ILE A 284 -17.32 -23.58 13.72
N ILE A 285 -16.12 -23.45 13.15
CA ILE A 285 -15.92 -23.52 11.69
C ILE A 285 -15.42 -24.89 11.19
N GLU A 286 -14.94 -25.78 12.06
CA GLU A 286 -14.31 -27.06 11.68
C GLU A 286 -15.16 -27.92 10.72
N ASN A 287 -16.48 -27.93 10.91
CA ASN A 287 -17.41 -28.69 10.07
C ASN A 287 -17.45 -28.20 8.61
N GLY A 288 -17.07 -26.95 8.37
CA GLY A 288 -16.99 -26.35 7.04
C GLY A 288 -15.93 -27.00 6.14
N LEU A 289 -14.94 -27.70 6.71
CA LEU A 289 -13.93 -28.44 5.94
C LEU A 289 -14.53 -29.64 5.18
N SER A 290 -15.61 -30.21 5.71
CA SER A 290 -16.30 -31.37 5.11
C SER A 290 -17.61 -30.98 4.40
N ASP A 291 -17.83 -29.69 4.15
CA ASP A 291 -19.03 -29.20 3.47
C ASP A 291 -19.12 -29.74 2.03
N GLU A 292 -20.32 -30.00 1.53
CA GLU A 292 -20.55 -30.39 0.13
C GLU A 292 -20.14 -29.27 -0.84
N ASN A 293 -20.35 -28.00 -0.45
CA ASN A 293 -20.05 -26.86 -1.28
C ASN A 293 -18.56 -26.50 -1.23
N GLN A 294 -17.93 -26.46 -2.40
CA GLN A 294 -16.53 -26.10 -2.56
C GLN A 294 -16.18 -24.72 -1.98
N LYS A 295 -17.05 -23.71 -2.16
CA LYS A 295 -16.80 -22.35 -1.66
C LYS A 295 -16.71 -22.33 -0.13
N VAL A 296 -17.54 -23.13 0.54
CA VAL A 296 -17.53 -23.24 2.01
C VAL A 296 -16.25 -23.93 2.50
N ARG A 297 -15.82 -25.02 1.85
CA ARG A 297 -14.54 -25.67 2.17
C ARG A 297 -13.35 -24.72 2.01
N THR A 298 -13.31 -23.99 0.90
CA THR A 298 -12.24 -23.02 0.62
C THR A 298 -12.19 -21.91 1.68
N ILE A 299 -13.31 -21.25 1.98
CA ILE A 299 -13.32 -20.16 2.98
C ILE A 299 -12.98 -20.67 4.38
N THR A 300 -13.38 -21.90 4.72
CA THR A 300 -13.04 -22.52 6.01
C THR A 300 -11.53 -22.69 6.16
N ALA A 301 -10.87 -23.27 5.16
CA ALA A 301 -9.42 -23.41 5.18
C ALA A 301 -8.70 -22.04 5.19
N LEU A 302 -9.18 -21.06 4.43
CA LEU A 302 -8.64 -19.70 4.49
C LEU A 302 -8.87 -19.00 5.84
N SER A 303 -9.95 -19.33 6.54
CA SER A 303 -10.25 -18.80 7.88
C SER A 303 -9.35 -19.43 8.94
N LEU A 304 -9.09 -20.74 8.84
CA LEU A 304 -8.11 -21.42 9.68
C LEU A 304 -6.69 -20.88 9.45
N ALA A 305 -6.32 -20.60 8.20
CA ALA A 305 -5.05 -19.94 7.88
C ALA A 305 -4.94 -18.57 8.57
N ALA A 306 -5.99 -17.75 8.51
CA ALA A 306 -6.01 -16.43 9.15
C ALA A 306 -5.98 -16.52 10.68
N LEU A 307 -6.67 -17.49 11.28
CA LEU A 307 -6.62 -17.74 12.72
C LEU A 307 -5.23 -18.21 13.16
N ALA A 308 -4.57 -19.07 12.39
CA ALA A 308 -3.22 -19.54 12.66
C ALA A 308 -2.19 -18.41 12.52
N GLU A 309 -2.31 -17.58 11.48
CA GLU A 309 -1.49 -16.37 11.32
C GLU A 309 -1.66 -15.39 12.48
N ALA A 310 -2.90 -15.16 12.91
CA ALA A 310 -3.21 -14.24 14.01
C ALA A 310 -2.74 -14.77 15.38
N SER A 311 -2.67 -16.08 15.57
CA SER A 311 -2.27 -16.71 16.84
C SER A 311 -0.77 -17.01 16.95
N ALA A 312 -0.02 -16.94 15.84
CA ALA A 312 1.39 -17.23 15.81
C ALA A 312 2.20 -16.40 16.84
N PRO A 313 3.11 -17.04 17.62
CA PRO A 313 3.54 -18.45 17.56
C PRO A 313 2.77 -19.42 18.49
N TYR A 314 1.66 -19.00 19.11
CA TYR A 314 0.93 -19.81 20.11
C TYR A 314 -0.34 -20.47 19.53
N GLY A 315 -1.01 -21.30 20.34
CA GLY A 315 -2.39 -21.73 20.06
C GLY A 315 -2.56 -23.03 19.27
N ILE A 316 -1.49 -23.81 19.07
CA ILE A 316 -1.53 -25.09 18.35
C ILE A 316 -2.59 -26.08 18.89
N GLU A 317 -2.78 -26.12 20.21
CA GLU A 317 -3.77 -26.97 20.88
C GLU A 317 -5.20 -26.74 20.37
N SER A 318 -5.51 -25.51 19.94
CA SER A 318 -6.84 -25.16 19.42
C SER A 318 -7.11 -25.73 18.02
N PHE A 319 -6.07 -26.18 17.30
CA PHE A 319 -6.18 -26.68 15.93
C PHE A 319 -6.21 -28.22 15.82
N ASP A 320 -6.13 -28.96 16.93
CA ASP A 320 -6.04 -30.43 16.92
C ASP A 320 -7.20 -31.09 16.13
N SER A 321 -8.43 -30.60 16.33
CA SER A 321 -9.63 -31.14 15.66
C SER A 321 -9.63 -30.96 14.14
N VAL A 322 -8.93 -29.94 13.63
CA VAL A 322 -8.89 -29.63 12.18
C VAL A 322 -7.70 -30.22 11.46
N LEU A 323 -6.65 -30.68 12.17
CA LEU A 323 -5.47 -31.28 11.55
C LEU A 323 -5.87 -32.46 10.66
N LYS A 324 -6.53 -33.49 11.22
CA LYS A 324 -6.87 -34.71 10.48
C LYS A 324 -7.75 -34.45 9.23
N PRO A 325 -8.81 -33.62 9.30
CA PRO A 325 -9.55 -33.19 8.10
C PRO A 325 -8.68 -32.50 7.04
N LEU A 326 -7.80 -31.58 7.43
CA LEU A 326 -6.90 -30.89 6.50
C LEU A 326 -5.94 -31.88 5.82
N TRP A 327 -5.35 -32.81 6.58
CA TRP A 327 -4.47 -33.86 6.08
C TRP A 327 -5.12 -34.79 5.08
N LYS A 328 -6.36 -35.21 5.36
CA LYS A 328 -7.13 -35.99 4.38
C LYS A 328 -7.42 -35.16 3.13
N GLY A 329 -7.77 -33.90 3.32
CA GLY A 329 -8.13 -32.97 2.25
C GLY A 329 -7.00 -32.68 1.27
N ILE A 330 -5.75 -32.50 1.72
CA ILE A 330 -4.62 -32.23 0.80
C ILE A 330 -4.29 -33.41 -0.12
N ARG A 331 -4.62 -34.64 0.30
CA ARG A 331 -4.41 -35.85 -0.50
C ARG A 331 -5.56 -36.09 -1.49
N SER A 332 -6.78 -35.67 -1.17
CA SER A 332 -7.98 -35.91 -1.99
C SER A 332 -8.37 -34.74 -2.91
N HIS A 333 -8.14 -33.50 -2.50
CA HIS A 333 -8.60 -32.32 -3.22
C HIS A 333 -7.60 -31.83 -4.27
N ARG A 334 -8.09 -31.04 -5.23
CA ARG A 334 -7.33 -30.42 -6.32
C ARG A 334 -7.77 -28.97 -6.53
N GLY A 335 -6.98 -28.21 -7.29
CA GLY A 335 -7.27 -26.82 -7.65
C GLY A 335 -7.41 -25.90 -6.44
N LYS A 336 -8.36 -24.96 -6.47
CA LYS A 336 -8.51 -23.90 -5.46
C LYS A 336 -8.74 -24.41 -4.03
N VAL A 337 -9.39 -25.56 -3.84
CA VAL A 337 -9.57 -26.15 -2.50
C VAL A 337 -8.23 -26.61 -1.95
N LEU A 338 -7.44 -27.31 -2.77
CA LEU A 338 -6.11 -27.75 -2.38
C LEU A 338 -5.24 -26.56 -2.00
N ALA A 339 -5.27 -25.47 -2.79
CA ALA A 339 -4.55 -24.25 -2.46
C ALA A 339 -4.95 -23.70 -1.08
N ALA A 340 -6.24 -23.60 -0.78
CA ALA A 340 -6.69 -23.12 0.52
C ALA A 340 -6.26 -24.04 1.68
N PHE A 341 -6.30 -25.36 1.49
CA PHE A 341 -5.87 -26.34 2.49
C PHE A 341 -4.35 -26.30 2.71
N LEU A 342 -3.55 -26.20 1.64
CA LEU A 342 -2.10 -26.02 1.73
C LEU A 342 -1.77 -24.72 2.47
N LYS A 343 -2.48 -23.63 2.18
CA LYS A 343 -2.32 -22.37 2.91
C LYS A 343 -2.60 -22.54 4.41
N ALA A 344 -3.69 -23.20 4.78
CA ALA A 344 -4.01 -23.45 6.18
C ALA A 344 -2.90 -24.23 6.89
N ILE A 345 -2.43 -25.32 6.28
CA ILE A 345 -1.36 -26.13 6.86
C ILE A 345 -0.04 -25.35 6.97
N GLY A 346 0.32 -24.55 5.96
CA GLY A 346 1.53 -23.73 6.00
C GLY A 346 1.57 -22.71 7.15
N PHE A 347 0.42 -22.19 7.58
CA PHE A 347 0.35 -21.34 8.77
C PHE A 347 0.26 -22.11 10.09
N ILE A 348 -0.22 -23.36 10.08
CA ILE A 348 -0.32 -24.19 11.28
C ILE A 348 1.02 -24.87 11.62
N ILE A 349 1.81 -25.31 10.62
CA ILE A 349 3.10 -26.00 10.83
C ILE A 349 4.05 -25.21 11.76
N PRO A 350 4.25 -23.88 11.57
CA PRO A 350 5.12 -23.10 12.45
C PRO A 350 4.65 -22.98 13.90
N LEU A 351 3.40 -23.35 14.22
CA LEU A 351 2.87 -23.38 15.59
C LEU A 351 3.20 -24.69 16.32
N MET A 352 3.66 -25.71 15.60
CA MET A 352 3.93 -27.04 16.15
C MET A 352 5.32 -27.13 16.76
N ASP A 353 5.50 -28.08 17.68
CA ASP A 353 6.83 -28.47 18.17
C ASP A 353 7.68 -29.05 17.03
N ALA A 354 9.01 -28.90 17.14
CA ALA A 354 9.96 -29.25 16.07
C ALA A 354 9.80 -30.67 15.51
N MET A 355 9.50 -31.67 16.36
CA MET A 355 9.32 -33.06 15.93
C MET A 355 8.08 -33.22 15.03
N TYR A 356 6.94 -32.64 15.45
CA TYR A 356 5.70 -32.69 14.67
C TYR A 356 5.81 -31.84 13.40
N ALA A 357 6.41 -30.65 13.51
CA ALA A 357 6.66 -29.77 12.37
C ALA A 357 7.50 -30.47 11.28
N SER A 358 8.56 -31.19 11.67
CA SER A 358 9.41 -31.95 10.75
C SER A 358 8.64 -33.06 10.04
N TYR A 359 7.88 -33.86 10.80
CA TYR A 359 7.06 -34.95 10.26
C TYR A 359 6.03 -34.42 9.23
N TYR A 360 5.26 -33.40 9.62
CA TYR A 360 4.23 -32.84 8.76
C TYR A 360 4.79 -32.05 7.56
N THR A 361 5.94 -31.40 7.72
CA THR A 361 6.63 -30.76 6.60
C THR A 361 7.00 -31.78 5.53
N LYS A 362 7.62 -32.92 5.90
CA LYS A 362 8.01 -33.96 4.94
C LYS A 362 6.80 -34.50 4.16
N GLU A 363 5.69 -34.71 4.84
CA GLU A 363 4.44 -35.18 4.23
C GLU A 363 3.79 -34.17 3.27
N VAL A 364 3.75 -32.89 3.65
CA VAL A 364 3.21 -31.82 2.78
C VAL A 364 4.13 -31.54 1.61
N MET A 365 5.45 -31.65 1.79
CA MET A 365 6.42 -31.29 0.77
C MET A 365 6.27 -32.14 -0.50
N VAL A 366 5.91 -33.43 -0.37
CA VAL A 366 5.61 -34.30 -1.52
C VAL A 366 4.49 -33.70 -2.38
N ILE A 367 3.48 -33.12 -1.74
CA ILE A 367 2.34 -32.48 -2.42
C ILE A 367 2.76 -31.12 -2.99
N LEU A 368 3.55 -30.33 -2.25
CA LEU A 368 4.06 -29.05 -2.74
C LEU A 368 4.92 -29.22 -4.00
N ILE A 369 5.86 -30.16 -3.99
CA ILE A 369 6.74 -30.45 -5.14
C ILE A 369 5.91 -30.81 -6.38
N ARG A 370 4.86 -31.64 -6.21
CA ARG A 370 3.93 -31.96 -7.30
C ARG A 370 3.23 -30.72 -7.86
N GLU A 371 2.87 -29.76 -7.01
CA GLU A 371 2.19 -28.53 -7.41
C GLU A 371 3.14 -27.40 -7.87
N PHE A 372 4.47 -27.59 -7.83
CA PHE A 372 5.44 -26.61 -8.38
C PHE A 372 5.22 -26.35 -9.88
N GLN A 373 4.79 -27.39 -10.60
CA GLN A 373 4.50 -27.33 -12.04
C GLN A 373 3.10 -26.77 -12.36
N SER A 374 2.32 -26.36 -11.35
CA SER A 374 0.96 -25.87 -11.57
C SER A 374 0.98 -24.62 -12.46
N PRO A 375 0.12 -24.55 -13.50
CA PRO A 375 -0.01 -23.34 -14.33
C PRO A 375 -0.78 -22.22 -13.61
N ASP A 376 -1.46 -22.52 -12.50
CA ASP A 376 -2.25 -21.54 -11.74
C ASP A 376 -1.34 -20.64 -10.88
N GLU A 377 -1.32 -19.36 -11.21
CA GLU A 377 -0.53 -18.33 -10.52
C GLU A 377 -0.95 -18.16 -9.05
N GLU A 378 -2.22 -18.37 -8.70
CA GLU A 378 -2.67 -18.34 -7.31
C GLU A 378 -2.10 -19.54 -6.53
N MET A 379 -2.08 -20.73 -7.15
CA MET A 379 -1.47 -21.92 -6.57
C MET A 379 0.02 -21.72 -6.32
N LYS A 380 0.77 -21.21 -7.30
CA LYS A 380 2.22 -20.94 -7.16
C LYS A 380 2.51 -20.01 -5.98
N LYS A 381 1.72 -18.95 -5.81
CA LYS A 381 1.84 -18.02 -4.67
C LYS A 381 1.62 -18.72 -3.34
N ILE A 382 0.59 -19.57 -3.25
CA ILE A 382 0.39 -20.35 -2.03
C ILE A 382 1.55 -21.30 -1.79
N VAL A 383 1.96 -22.06 -2.81
CA VAL A 383 3.03 -23.06 -2.67
C VAL A 383 4.35 -22.42 -2.26
N LEU A 384 4.75 -21.29 -2.86
CA LEU A 384 5.94 -20.54 -2.44
C LEU A 384 5.84 -20.05 -0.99
N LYS A 385 4.67 -19.55 -0.58
CA LYS A 385 4.46 -19.11 0.81
C LYS A 385 4.58 -20.27 1.79
N VAL A 386 4.00 -21.42 1.46
CA VAL A 386 4.04 -22.62 2.31
C VAL A 386 5.47 -23.18 2.37
N VAL A 387 6.19 -23.23 1.24
CA VAL A 387 7.62 -23.62 1.23
C VAL A 387 8.44 -22.72 2.15
N LYS A 388 8.26 -21.39 2.04
CA LYS A 388 8.91 -20.42 2.94
C LYS A 388 8.64 -20.75 4.41
N GLN A 389 7.39 -20.99 4.79
CA GLN A 389 6.98 -21.28 6.16
C GLN A 389 7.56 -22.61 6.67
N CYS A 390 7.42 -23.66 5.89
CA CYS A 390 7.94 -24.99 6.22
C CYS A 390 9.46 -24.95 6.44
N VAL A 391 10.20 -24.34 5.52
CA VAL A 391 11.68 -24.25 5.61
C VAL A 391 12.12 -23.44 6.82
N SER A 392 11.38 -22.38 7.18
CA SER A 392 11.70 -21.54 8.34
C SER A 392 11.51 -22.28 9.67
N THR A 393 10.71 -23.36 9.70
CA THR A 393 10.31 -24.04 10.94
C THR A 393 11.48 -24.79 11.58
N GLU A 394 11.51 -24.85 12.92
CA GLU A 394 12.47 -25.66 13.66
C GLU A 394 12.20 -27.16 13.44
N GLY A 395 13.24 -27.96 13.25
CA GLY A 395 13.15 -29.40 12.98
C GLY A 395 13.22 -29.82 11.51
N VAL A 396 13.18 -28.88 10.56
CA VAL A 396 13.50 -29.16 9.15
C VAL A 396 15.00 -29.09 8.96
N GLU A 397 15.62 -30.24 8.67
CA GLU A 397 17.08 -30.35 8.52
C GLU A 397 17.55 -29.75 7.18
N PRO A 398 18.68 -29.02 7.15
CA PRO A 398 19.24 -28.47 5.92
C PRO A 398 19.49 -29.51 4.83
N GLU A 399 19.90 -30.72 5.21
CA GLU A 399 20.20 -31.78 4.25
C GLU A 399 18.96 -32.22 3.46
N TYR A 400 17.82 -32.36 4.13
CA TYR A 400 16.54 -32.65 3.49
C TYR A 400 16.14 -31.55 2.48
N ILE A 401 16.42 -30.29 2.81
CA ILE A 401 16.14 -29.18 1.90
C ILE A 401 17.01 -29.30 0.64
N ARG A 402 18.31 -29.62 0.81
CA ARG A 402 19.26 -29.78 -0.30
C ARG A 402 18.89 -30.91 -1.25
N SER A 403 18.48 -32.07 -0.72
CA SER A 403 18.20 -33.27 -1.52
C SER A 403 16.83 -33.22 -2.19
N ASP A 404 15.78 -32.84 -1.46
CA ASP A 404 14.40 -33.05 -1.90
C ASP A 404 13.72 -31.78 -2.42
N ILE A 405 14.10 -30.61 -1.90
CA ILE A 405 13.38 -29.35 -2.19
C ILE A 405 14.11 -28.51 -3.24
N LEU A 406 15.41 -28.24 -3.04
CA LEU A 406 16.17 -27.33 -3.91
C LEU A 406 16.14 -27.72 -5.40
N PRO A 407 16.34 -28.99 -5.80
CA PRO A 407 16.40 -29.33 -7.22
C PRO A 407 15.10 -28.99 -7.96
N GLU A 408 13.96 -29.37 -7.38
CA GLU A 408 12.66 -29.08 -7.98
C GLU A 408 12.26 -27.61 -7.83
N PHE A 409 12.67 -26.93 -6.75
CA PHE A 409 12.39 -25.52 -6.56
C PHE A 409 13.05 -24.66 -7.65
N PHE A 410 14.36 -24.84 -7.88
CA PHE A 410 15.09 -24.09 -8.91
C PHE A 410 14.61 -24.44 -10.31
N ARG A 411 14.37 -25.73 -10.58
CA ARG A 411 13.88 -26.18 -11.90
C ARG A 411 12.55 -25.54 -12.31
N ASN A 412 11.62 -25.37 -11.37
CA ASN A 412 10.25 -24.94 -11.68
C ASN A 412 10.01 -23.43 -11.48
N PHE A 413 10.65 -22.79 -10.49
CA PHE A 413 10.41 -21.39 -10.17
C PHE A 413 11.47 -20.42 -10.71
N TRP A 414 12.72 -20.85 -10.86
CA TRP A 414 13.76 -19.98 -11.41
C TRP A 414 13.74 -20.00 -12.94
N VAL A 415 12.74 -19.32 -13.50
CA VAL A 415 12.50 -19.18 -14.94
C VAL A 415 12.22 -17.71 -15.29
N ARG A 416 12.60 -17.28 -16.51
CA ARG A 416 12.44 -15.88 -16.98
C ARG A 416 11.04 -15.30 -16.79
N ARG A 417 9.98 -16.13 -16.90
CA ARG A 417 8.58 -15.69 -16.71
C ARG A 417 8.31 -15.15 -15.29
N MET A 418 8.95 -15.72 -14.27
CA MET A 418 8.74 -15.30 -12.88
C MET A 418 9.29 -13.91 -12.59
N ALA A 419 10.27 -13.45 -13.38
CA ALA A 419 10.85 -12.12 -13.25
C ALA A 419 9.97 -10.99 -13.82
N LEU A 420 8.97 -11.31 -14.66
CA LEU A 420 8.11 -10.33 -15.31
C LEU A 420 6.95 -9.85 -14.40
N ASP A 421 6.41 -10.73 -13.56
CA ASP A 421 5.37 -10.36 -12.58
C ASP A 421 6.02 -9.91 -11.25
N ARG A 422 5.86 -8.63 -10.89
CA ARG A 422 6.39 -8.04 -9.65
C ARG A 422 5.97 -8.79 -8.39
N ARG A 423 4.77 -9.38 -8.34
CA ARG A 423 4.29 -10.12 -7.16
C ARG A 423 5.01 -11.46 -7.02
N ASN A 424 5.13 -12.19 -8.13
CA ASN A 424 5.85 -13.46 -8.18
C ASN A 424 7.34 -13.27 -7.92
N TYR A 425 7.93 -12.25 -8.55
CA TYR A 425 9.30 -11.80 -8.33
C TYR A 425 9.58 -11.63 -6.83
N ARG A 426 8.80 -10.78 -6.15
CA ARG A 426 9.02 -10.47 -4.74
C ARG A 426 8.91 -11.72 -3.87
N GLN A 427 7.89 -12.54 -4.12
CA GLN A 427 7.66 -13.74 -3.33
C GLN A 427 8.73 -14.81 -3.55
N LEU A 428 9.22 -14.99 -4.78
CA LEU A 428 10.29 -15.92 -5.10
C LEU A 428 11.60 -15.50 -4.44
N VAL A 429 11.97 -14.22 -4.53
CA VAL A 429 13.15 -13.66 -3.87
C VAL A 429 13.04 -13.88 -2.35
N GLU A 430 11.94 -13.48 -1.72
CA GLU A 430 11.73 -13.66 -0.27
C GLU A 430 11.74 -15.12 0.17
N THR A 431 11.26 -16.05 -0.67
CA THR A 431 11.27 -17.49 -0.37
C THR A 431 12.68 -18.05 -0.50
N THR A 432 13.43 -17.66 -1.54
CA THR A 432 14.80 -18.13 -1.76
C THR A 432 15.75 -17.64 -0.67
N VAL A 433 15.56 -16.41 -0.18
CA VAL A 433 16.32 -15.86 0.95
C VAL A 433 16.07 -16.67 2.23
N GLU A 434 14.83 -17.07 2.53
CA GLU A 434 14.59 -17.91 3.71
C GLU A 434 15.16 -19.32 3.58
N ILE A 435 15.16 -19.86 2.36
CA ILE A 435 15.84 -21.13 2.11
C ILE A 435 17.34 -20.97 2.39
N ALA A 436 17.95 -19.88 1.92
CA ALA A 436 19.36 -19.58 2.18
C ALA A 436 19.70 -19.51 3.67
N ASN A 437 18.82 -18.92 4.49
CA ASN A 437 19.01 -18.85 5.94
C ASN A 437 19.15 -20.23 6.62
N LYS A 438 18.68 -21.31 5.97
CA LYS A 438 18.80 -22.69 6.47
C LYS A 438 19.92 -23.49 5.82
N VAL A 439 20.10 -23.38 4.50
CA VAL A 439 21.07 -24.22 3.77
C VAL A 439 22.46 -23.59 3.65
N GLY A 440 22.56 -22.26 3.72
CA GLY A 440 23.81 -21.53 3.53
C GLY A 440 23.83 -20.69 2.25
N VAL A 441 24.86 -19.85 2.14
CA VAL A 441 25.03 -18.91 1.02
C VAL A 441 25.52 -19.64 -0.21
N ALA A 442 26.50 -20.53 -0.06
CA ALA A 442 27.12 -21.22 -1.18
C ALA A 442 26.13 -22.09 -1.96
N ASP A 443 25.24 -22.79 -1.24
CA ASP A 443 24.21 -23.65 -1.82
C ASP A 443 23.22 -22.90 -2.73
N ILE A 444 22.88 -21.65 -2.38
CA ILE A 444 21.93 -20.83 -3.14
C ILE A 444 22.64 -20.04 -4.22
N VAL A 445 23.70 -19.29 -3.88
CA VAL A 445 24.44 -18.48 -4.84
C VAL A 445 25.06 -19.36 -5.93
N GLY A 446 25.60 -20.53 -5.58
CA GLY A 446 26.16 -21.48 -6.54
C GLY A 446 25.16 -22.00 -7.59
N ARG A 447 23.85 -21.92 -7.33
CA ARG A 447 22.81 -22.36 -8.27
C ARG A 447 22.33 -21.26 -9.21
N ILE A 448 22.51 -19.99 -8.85
CA ILE A 448 21.99 -18.84 -9.60
C ILE A 448 23.08 -17.91 -10.12
N VAL A 449 24.35 -18.11 -9.76
CA VAL A 449 25.44 -17.21 -10.15
C VAL A 449 25.61 -17.13 -11.68
N GLU A 450 25.45 -18.26 -12.38
CA GLU A 450 25.54 -18.30 -13.85
C GLU A 450 24.37 -17.55 -14.52
N ASP A 451 23.22 -17.47 -13.85
CA ASP A 451 22.03 -16.75 -14.32
C ASP A 451 22.22 -15.22 -14.31
N LEU A 452 23.25 -14.69 -13.64
CA LEU A 452 23.66 -13.29 -13.79
C LEU A 452 24.10 -12.97 -15.23
N LYS A 453 24.41 -13.98 -16.04
CA LYS A 453 24.76 -13.84 -17.45
C LYS A 453 23.62 -14.16 -18.41
N ASP A 454 22.39 -14.35 -17.91
CA ASP A 454 21.22 -14.56 -18.76
C ASP A 454 20.94 -13.34 -19.64
N GLU A 455 20.44 -13.54 -20.86
CA GLU A 455 20.12 -12.46 -21.80
C GLU A 455 19.02 -11.51 -21.28
N SER A 456 18.12 -12.00 -20.42
CA SER A 456 16.98 -11.25 -19.90
C SER A 456 17.38 -10.35 -18.73
N GLU A 457 17.40 -9.04 -18.94
CA GLU A 457 17.71 -8.05 -17.89
C GLU A 457 16.79 -8.15 -16.65
N PRO A 458 15.45 -8.31 -16.77
CA PRO A 458 14.59 -8.52 -15.61
C PRO A 458 14.96 -9.77 -14.78
N TYR A 459 15.43 -10.83 -15.46
CA TYR A 459 15.84 -12.07 -14.80
C TYR A 459 17.18 -11.88 -14.08
N ARG A 460 18.19 -11.29 -14.74
CA ARG A 460 19.46 -10.91 -14.09
C ARG A 460 19.22 -10.05 -12.84
N ARG A 461 18.26 -9.12 -12.90
CA ARG A 461 17.88 -8.28 -11.76
C ARG A 461 17.31 -9.10 -10.59
N MET A 462 16.46 -10.08 -10.87
CA MET A 462 15.90 -10.99 -9.85
C MET A 462 17.00 -11.81 -9.17
N VAL A 463 17.94 -12.32 -9.96
CA VAL A 463 19.12 -13.05 -9.48
C VAL A 463 19.95 -12.13 -8.57
N MET A 464 20.25 -10.92 -9.04
CA MET A 464 21.08 -9.98 -8.29
C MET A 464 20.43 -9.51 -6.98
N GLU A 465 19.13 -9.23 -6.96
CA GLU A 465 18.42 -8.88 -5.71
C GLU A 465 18.43 -10.05 -4.72
N THR A 466 18.36 -11.29 -5.22
CA THR A 466 18.44 -12.48 -4.37
C THR A 466 19.82 -12.63 -3.77
N ILE A 467 20.87 -12.52 -4.60
CA ILE A 467 22.26 -12.57 -4.14
C ILE A 467 22.53 -11.46 -3.13
N GLU A 468 22.11 -10.22 -3.41
CA GLU A 468 22.21 -9.09 -2.48
C GLU A 468 21.64 -9.44 -1.11
N LYS A 469 20.37 -9.86 -1.06
CA LYS A 469 19.69 -10.13 0.21
C LYS A 469 20.30 -11.31 0.96
N VAL A 470 20.69 -12.36 0.25
CA VAL A 470 21.36 -13.53 0.86
C VAL A 470 22.70 -13.12 1.47
N VAL A 471 23.52 -12.36 0.73
CA VAL A 471 24.86 -11.94 1.18
C VAL A 471 24.79 -10.90 2.30
N VAL A 472 23.80 -9.99 2.28
CA VAL A 472 23.57 -9.04 3.37
C VAL A 472 23.16 -9.76 4.65
N ASN A 473 22.33 -10.81 4.54
CA ASN A 473 21.82 -11.53 5.72
C ASN A 473 22.86 -12.48 6.34
N LEU A 474 23.63 -13.20 5.52
CA LEU A 474 24.48 -14.31 5.96
C LEU A 474 25.98 -14.04 5.81
N GLY A 475 26.37 -12.98 5.10
CA GLY A 475 27.76 -12.70 4.75
C GLY A 475 28.26 -13.52 3.56
N ALA A 476 29.58 -13.53 3.36
CA ALA A 476 30.25 -14.23 2.26
C ALA A 476 31.28 -15.28 2.74
N SER A 477 31.28 -15.65 4.02
CA SER A 477 32.27 -16.56 4.60
C SER A 477 32.21 -17.98 4.03
N ASP A 478 31.02 -18.42 3.63
CA ASP A 478 30.73 -19.75 3.07
C ASP A 478 31.07 -19.86 1.57
N ILE A 479 31.39 -18.75 0.90
CA ILE A 479 31.72 -18.73 -0.53
C ILE A 479 33.18 -19.21 -0.71
N ASP A 480 33.41 -20.23 -1.52
CA ASP A 480 34.76 -20.69 -1.88
C ASP A 480 35.40 -19.84 -2.99
N ALA A 481 36.68 -20.08 -3.30
CA ALA A 481 37.42 -19.27 -4.28
C ALA A 481 36.83 -19.37 -5.70
N ARG A 482 36.32 -20.55 -6.09
CA ARG A 482 35.73 -20.74 -7.41
C ARG A 482 34.40 -20.00 -7.55
N LEU A 483 33.54 -20.11 -6.54
CA LEU A 483 32.26 -19.41 -6.54
C LEU A 483 32.46 -17.89 -6.44
N GLU A 484 33.49 -17.45 -5.73
CA GLU A 484 33.91 -16.04 -5.69
C GLU A 484 34.25 -15.51 -7.08
N GLU A 485 35.09 -16.23 -7.85
CA GLU A 485 35.44 -15.84 -9.23
C GLU A 485 34.21 -15.76 -10.13
N LEU A 486 33.35 -16.78 -10.11
CA LEU A 486 32.11 -16.83 -10.87
C LEU A 486 31.17 -15.69 -10.50
N LEU A 487 31.09 -15.35 -9.21
CA LEU A 487 30.24 -14.30 -8.69
C LEU A 487 30.70 -12.92 -9.17
N ILE A 488 32.00 -12.63 -9.06
CA ILE A 488 32.54 -11.35 -9.54
C ILE A 488 32.38 -11.21 -11.05
N ASP A 489 32.66 -12.26 -11.81
CA ASP A 489 32.52 -12.30 -13.27
C ASP A 489 31.04 -12.12 -13.71
N GLY A 490 30.11 -12.82 -13.06
CA GLY A 490 28.67 -12.67 -13.28
C GLY A 490 28.16 -11.26 -12.97
N ILE A 491 28.57 -10.69 -11.84
CA ILE A 491 28.18 -9.33 -11.43
C ILE A 491 28.73 -8.28 -12.40
N LEU A 492 29.99 -8.41 -12.81
CA LEU A 492 30.61 -7.51 -13.79
C LEU A 492 29.86 -7.53 -15.12
N TYR A 493 29.53 -8.72 -15.62
CA TYR A 493 28.74 -8.87 -16.84
C TYR A 493 27.36 -8.21 -16.70
N ALA A 494 26.61 -8.54 -15.63
CA ALA A 494 25.29 -7.99 -15.38
C ALA A 494 25.29 -6.47 -15.26
N PHE A 495 26.34 -5.89 -14.66
CA PHE A 495 26.51 -4.45 -14.49
C PHE A 495 26.88 -3.74 -15.80
N GLN A 496 27.63 -4.40 -16.70
CA GLN A 496 27.99 -3.86 -18.01
C GLN A 496 26.79 -3.82 -18.96
N GLU A 497 26.02 -4.91 -19.02
CA GLU A 497 24.87 -5.08 -19.91
C GLU A 497 23.58 -4.40 -19.41
N GLN A 498 23.69 -3.52 -18.42
CA GLN A 498 22.52 -2.86 -17.84
C GLN A 498 22.09 -1.65 -18.67
N THR A 499 20.83 -1.66 -19.11
CA THR A 499 20.26 -0.60 -19.96
C THR A 499 19.12 0.19 -19.32
N SER A 500 18.43 -0.38 -18.32
CA SER A 500 17.20 0.21 -17.75
C SER A 500 17.43 1.20 -16.60
N ASP A 501 16.39 2.01 -16.37
CA ASP A 501 16.32 3.07 -15.36
C ASP A 501 16.29 2.57 -13.91
N ASP A 502 16.01 1.30 -13.67
CA ASP A 502 15.80 0.72 -12.33
C ASP A 502 17.12 0.16 -11.76
N ALA A 503 18.16 1.00 -11.77
CA ALA A 503 19.57 0.58 -11.64
C ALA A 503 20.05 0.30 -10.20
N ASN A 504 19.22 0.62 -9.20
CA ASN A 504 19.57 0.51 -7.79
C ASN A 504 19.83 -0.93 -7.36
N VAL A 505 19.11 -1.92 -7.88
CA VAL A 505 19.29 -3.33 -7.49
C VAL A 505 20.69 -3.84 -7.85
N MET A 506 21.14 -3.58 -9.08
CA MET A 506 22.48 -3.99 -9.53
C MET A 506 23.58 -3.29 -8.73
N LEU A 507 23.41 -1.99 -8.49
CA LEU A 507 24.36 -1.21 -7.71
C LEU A 507 24.42 -1.66 -6.24
N ASN A 508 23.27 -1.93 -5.62
CA ASN A 508 23.16 -2.43 -4.26
C ASN A 508 23.80 -3.81 -4.12
N GLY A 509 23.46 -4.75 -5.01
CA GLY A 509 24.05 -6.09 -4.99
C GLY A 509 25.57 -6.07 -5.21
N PHE A 510 26.07 -5.23 -6.11
CA PHE A 510 27.51 -5.14 -6.38
C PHE A 510 28.22 -4.64 -5.13
N GLY A 511 27.76 -3.53 -4.56
CA GLY A 511 28.31 -2.98 -3.33
C GLY A 511 28.24 -3.98 -2.17
N ALA A 512 27.11 -4.67 -1.99
CA ALA A 512 26.92 -5.65 -0.93
C ALA A 512 27.92 -6.81 -1.03
N VAL A 513 28.10 -7.38 -2.23
CA VAL A 513 29.05 -8.49 -2.46
C VAL A 513 30.49 -8.04 -2.23
N VAL A 514 30.89 -6.89 -2.78
CA VAL A 514 32.25 -6.35 -2.60
C VAL A 514 32.54 -6.07 -1.12
N ASN A 515 31.60 -5.45 -0.41
CA ASN A 515 31.73 -5.17 1.01
C ASN A 515 31.77 -6.45 1.86
N SER A 516 31.01 -7.48 1.49
CA SER A 516 30.98 -8.75 2.22
C SER A 516 32.23 -9.61 1.98
N LEU A 517 32.79 -9.60 0.76
CA LEU A 517 34.07 -10.26 0.47
C LEU A 517 35.26 -9.57 1.13
N GLY A 518 35.18 -8.26 1.37
CA GLY A 518 36.23 -7.49 2.04
C GLY A 518 37.58 -7.61 1.32
N GLN A 519 38.64 -8.01 2.03
CA GLN A 519 39.98 -8.13 1.46
C GLN A 519 40.11 -9.17 0.33
N ARG A 520 39.18 -10.14 0.25
CA ARG A 520 39.18 -11.15 -0.81
C ARG A 520 38.97 -10.54 -2.20
N VAL A 521 38.32 -9.36 -2.29
CA VAL A 521 38.08 -8.72 -3.59
C VAL A 521 39.35 -8.14 -4.24
N LYS A 522 40.48 -8.07 -3.52
CA LYS A 522 41.71 -7.41 -3.97
C LYS A 522 42.16 -7.80 -5.38
N PRO A 523 42.20 -9.08 -5.79
CA PRO A 523 42.64 -9.47 -7.13
C PRO A 523 41.75 -8.93 -8.25
N TYR A 524 40.48 -8.64 -7.97
CA TYR A 524 39.50 -8.19 -8.97
C TYR A 524 39.35 -6.67 -9.02
N LEU A 525 39.85 -5.93 -8.02
CA LEU A 525 39.76 -4.47 -7.98
C LEU A 525 40.27 -3.78 -9.27
N PRO A 526 41.37 -4.21 -9.91
CA PRO A 526 41.80 -3.64 -11.18
C PRO A 526 40.74 -3.76 -12.29
N GLN A 527 40.09 -4.93 -12.41
CA GLN A 527 39.05 -5.19 -13.41
C GLN A 527 37.76 -4.41 -13.10
N ILE A 528 37.38 -4.32 -11.82
CA ILE A 528 36.24 -3.53 -11.35
C ILE A 528 36.46 -2.05 -11.68
N CYS A 529 37.63 -1.50 -11.34
CA CYS A 529 37.98 -0.11 -11.65
C CYS A 529 38.02 0.15 -13.17
N GLY A 530 38.54 -0.81 -13.96
CA GLY A 530 38.51 -0.75 -15.42
C GLY A 530 37.08 -0.65 -15.97
N THR A 531 36.17 -1.48 -15.45
CA THR A 531 34.75 -1.46 -15.83
C THR A 531 34.08 -0.14 -15.44
N ILE A 532 34.34 0.36 -14.23
CA ILE A 532 33.81 1.66 -13.76
C ILE A 532 34.27 2.79 -14.68
N LYS A 533 35.56 2.85 -15.00
CA LYS A 533 36.14 3.87 -15.89
C LYS A 533 35.52 3.82 -17.29
N TRP A 534 35.28 2.62 -17.81
CA TRP A 534 34.60 2.45 -19.09
C TRP A 534 33.14 2.93 -19.04
N ARG A 535 32.40 2.64 -17.97
CA ARG A 535 31.00 3.11 -17.79
C ARG A 535 30.90 4.62 -17.53
N LEU A 536 31.89 5.24 -16.87
CA LEU A 536 31.96 6.71 -16.74
C LEU A 536 32.09 7.43 -18.10
N ASN A 537 32.56 6.74 -19.14
CA ASN A 537 32.62 7.28 -20.51
C ASN A 537 31.35 6.99 -21.34
N ASN A 538 30.31 6.42 -20.74
CA ASN A 538 29.11 6.04 -21.47
C ASN A 538 28.30 7.29 -21.89
N LYS A 539 27.64 7.21 -23.06
CA LYS A 539 26.75 8.28 -23.56
C LYS A 539 25.59 8.55 -22.59
N SER A 540 25.07 7.52 -21.92
CA SER A 540 23.97 7.65 -20.97
C SER A 540 24.43 8.27 -19.65
N ALA A 541 23.81 9.40 -19.27
CA ALA A 541 24.05 10.08 -18.00
C ALA A 541 23.78 9.18 -16.79
N LYS A 542 22.71 8.37 -16.83
CA LYS A 542 22.36 7.42 -15.75
C LYS A 542 23.43 6.34 -15.53
N VAL A 543 24.05 5.87 -16.61
CA VAL A 543 25.14 4.88 -16.53
C VAL A 543 26.37 5.51 -15.87
N ARG A 544 26.69 6.77 -16.20
CA ARG A 544 27.78 7.51 -15.55
C ARG A 544 27.50 7.75 -14.07
N GLN A 545 26.28 8.14 -13.73
CA GLN A 545 25.82 8.30 -12.34
C GLN A 545 26.06 7.03 -11.52
N GLN A 546 25.59 5.89 -12.02
CA GLN A 546 25.72 4.60 -11.34
C GLN A 546 27.18 4.17 -11.17
N ALA A 547 28.04 4.45 -12.16
CA ALA A 547 29.47 4.17 -12.06
C ALA A 547 30.13 4.99 -10.94
N ALA A 548 29.78 6.27 -10.81
CA ALA A 548 30.24 7.12 -9.70
C ALA A 548 29.70 6.63 -8.34
N ASP A 549 28.41 6.28 -8.26
CA ASP A 549 27.82 5.75 -7.03
C ASP A 549 28.46 4.43 -6.58
N LEU A 550 28.90 3.58 -7.52
CA LEU A 550 29.60 2.35 -7.18
C LEU A 550 30.94 2.64 -6.49
N ILE A 551 31.70 3.63 -6.96
CA ILE A 551 32.95 4.07 -6.31
C ILE A 551 32.69 4.45 -4.87
N SER A 552 31.64 5.24 -4.62
CA SER A 552 31.26 5.67 -3.26
C SER A 552 31.04 4.47 -2.31
N ARG A 553 30.47 3.38 -2.82
CA ARG A 553 30.12 2.19 -2.03
C ARG A 553 31.29 1.27 -1.76
N ILE A 554 32.31 1.24 -2.63
CA ILE A 554 33.46 0.33 -2.52
C ILE A 554 34.73 1.02 -1.98
N ALA A 555 34.74 2.35 -1.84
CA ALA A 555 35.92 3.13 -1.41
C ALA A 555 36.55 2.61 -0.11
N VAL A 556 35.72 2.22 0.88
CA VAL A 556 36.19 1.65 2.15
C VAL A 556 36.93 0.32 1.94
N VAL A 557 36.40 -0.57 1.09
CA VAL A 557 37.01 -1.86 0.79
C VAL A 557 38.31 -1.69 0.01
N MET A 558 38.35 -0.76 -0.97
CA MET A 558 39.56 -0.46 -1.71
C MET A 558 40.72 -0.05 -0.79
N LYS A 559 40.42 0.74 0.25
CA LYS A 559 41.41 1.09 1.28
C LYS A 559 41.81 -0.08 2.16
N GLN A 560 40.86 -0.93 2.57
CA GLN A 560 41.16 -2.14 3.34
C GLN A 560 42.07 -3.10 2.55
N CYS A 561 41.95 -3.11 1.22
CA CYS A 561 42.84 -3.85 0.31
C CYS A 561 44.20 -3.18 0.06
N GLN A 562 44.41 -1.97 0.59
CA GLN A 562 45.60 -1.13 0.41
C GLN A 562 45.83 -0.65 -1.03
N GLU A 563 44.76 -0.53 -1.82
CA GLU A 563 44.81 -0.10 -3.23
C GLU A 563 44.69 1.43 -3.37
N GLU A 564 45.53 2.18 -2.63
CA GLU A 564 45.50 3.66 -2.64
C GLU A 564 45.80 4.24 -4.04
N GLN A 565 46.66 3.58 -4.83
CA GLN A 565 47.02 4.02 -6.18
C GLN A 565 45.82 3.96 -7.15
N LEU A 566 45.03 2.87 -7.09
CA LEU A 566 43.81 2.74 -7.90
C LEU A 566 42.78 3.78 -7.52
N MET A 567 42.59 4.04 -6.21
CA MET A 567 41.68 5.08 -5.76
C MET A 567 42.16 6.48 -6.20
N GLY A 568 43.47 6.73 -6.17
CA GLY A 568 44.06 7.96 -6.69
C GLY A 568 43.81 8.15 -8.19
N HIS A 569 43.95 7.09 -8.98
CA HIS A 569 43.59 7.11 -10.41
C HIS A 569 42.11 7.43 -10.63
N LEU A 570 41.21 6.80 -9.87
CA LEU A 570 39.77 7.12 -9.92
C LEU A 570 39.49 8.58 -9.52
N GLY A 571 40.23 9.12 -8.55
CA GLY A 571 40.14 10.51 -8.13
C GLY A 571 40.46 11.49 -9.26
N VAL A 572 41.52 11.23 -10.03
CA VAL A 572 41.88 12.02 -11.23
C VAL A 572 40.80 11.91 -12.30
N VAL A 573 40.31 10.69 -12.59
CA VAL A 573 39.24 10.48 -13.57
C VAL A 573 37.98 11.26 -13.16
N LEU A 574 37.53 11.15 -11.91
CA LEU A 574 36.34 11.84 -11.41
C LEU A 574 36.50 13.37 -11.45
N TYR A 575 37.70 13.89 -11.19
CA TYR A 575 37.99 15.32 -11.27
C TYR A 575 37.81 15.86 -12.69
N GLU A 576 38.22 15.12 -13.71
CA GLU A 576 38.03 15.49 -15.12
C GLU A 576 36.54 15.61 -15.49
N TYR A 577 35.65 14.88 -14.80
CA TYR A 577 34.19 14.94 -15.00
C TYR A 577 33.47 15.98 -14.14
N LEU A 578 34.18 16.87 -13.42
CA LEU A 578 33.52 17.95 -12.66
C LEU A 578 32.80 18.97 -13.55
N GLY A 579 33.07 18.99 -14.86
CA GLY A 579 32.35 19.78 -15.85
C GLY A 579 31.07 19.12 -16.39
N GLU A 580 30.55 18.09 -15.73
CA GLU A 580 29.33 17.38 -16.16
C GLU A 580 28.11 18.30 -16.16
N GLU A 581 27.35 18.28 -17.26
CA GLU A 581 26.19 19.17 -17.48
C GLU A 581 24.96 18.74 -16.66
N TYR A 582 24.85 17.45 -16.34
CA TYR A 582 23.71 16.88 -15.61
C TYR A 582 23.95 16.96 -14.09
N PRO A 583 23.13 17.72 -13.32
CA PRO A 583 23.34 17.92 -11.89
C PRO A 583 23.31 16.64 -11.05
N GLU A 584 22.47 15.66 -11.42
CA GLU A 584 22.35 14.38 -10.72
C GLU A 584 23.62 13.54 -10.83
N VAL A 585 24.24 13.53 -12.02
CA VAL A 585 25.51 12.83 -12.28
C VAL A 585 26.64 13.56 -11.57
N LEU A 586 26.69 14.89 -11.65
CA LEU A 586 27.66 15.70 -10.94
C LEU A 586 27.59 15.48 -9.43
N GLY A 587 26.39 15.43 -8.84
CA GLY A 587 26.19 15.11 -7.43
C GLY A 587 26.79 13.75 -7.05
N SER A 588 26.64 12.75 -7.91
CA SER A 588 27.16 11.39 -7.68
C SER A 588 28.69 11.32 -7.83
N ILE A 589 29.26 12.06 -8.79
CA ILE A 589 30.72 12.24 -8.96
C ILE A 589 31.32 12.89 -7.70
N LEU A 590 30.66 13.93 -7.18
CA LEU A 590 31.07 14.59 -5.94
C LEU A 590 30.96 13.67 -4.73
N GLY A 591 29.90 12.85 -4.66
CA GLY A 591 29.76 11.80 -3.67
C GLY A 591 30.92 10.80 -3.71
N ALA A 592 31.32 10.38 -4.90
CA ALA A 592 32.46 9.47 -5.11
C ALA A 592 33.78 10.10 -4.68
N LEU A 593 34.04 11.36 -5.06
CA LEU A 593 35.22 12.10 -4.63
C LEU A 593 35.25 12.24 -3.11
N LYS A 594 34.12 12.61 -2.47
CA LYS A 594 34.00 12.69 -1.01
C LYS A 594 34.33 11.34 -0.35
N ALA A 595 33.79 10.24 -0.87
CA ALA A 595 34.06 8.90 -0.34
C ALA A 595 35.55 8.52 -0.44
N ILE A 596 36.21 8.83 -1.55
CA ILE A 596 37.66 8.61 -1.71
C ILE A 596 38.46 9.47 -0.71
N VAL A 597 38.17 10.77 -0.62
CA VAL A 597 38.87 11.72 0.26
C VAL A 597 38.77 11.29 1.72
N ASN A 598 37.59 10.89 2.17
CA ASN A 598 37.35 10.43 3.54
C ASN A 598 38.22 9.23 3.94
N VAL A 599 38.63 8.40 2.97
CA VAL A 599 39.28 7.12 3.22
C VAL A 599 40.78 7.16 2.94
N ILE A 600 41.24 7.87 1.91
CA ILE A 600 42.67 8.08 1.62
C ILE A 600 43.29 9.08 2.59
N GLY A 601 42.53 10.12 2.96
CA GLY A 601 43.02 11.28 3.69
C GLY A 601 43.60 12.37 2.79
N MET A 602 43.60 13.60 3.30
CA MET A 602 43.86 14.82 2.53
C MET A 602 45.25 14.92 1.89
N THR A 603 46.27 14.31 2.50
CA THR A 603 47.67 14.46 2.08
C THR A 603 48.06 13.55 0.93
N LYS A 604 47.30 12.48 0.68
CA LYS A 604 47.58 11.46 -0.34
C LYS A 604 46.56 11.48 -1.49
N MET A 605 45.60 12.39 -1.45
CA MET A 605 44.59 12.52 -2.48
C MET A 605 45.22 13.02 -3.80
N THR A 606 44.85 12.36 -4.89
CA THR A 606 45.17 12.79 -6.26
C THR A 606 43.85 12.96 -7.02
N PRO A 607 43.53 14.16 -7.55
CA PRO A 607 44.32 15.39 -7.52
C PRO A 607 44.35 16.04 -6.12
N PRO A 608 45.38 16.86 -5.82
CA PRO A 608 45.49 17.57 -4.54
C PRO A 608 44.24 18.42 -4.22
N ILE A 609 43.91 18.57 -2.94
CA ILE A 609 42.74 19.35 -2.50
C ILE A 609 42.79 20.81 -2.97
N LYS A 610 44.00 21.37 -3.09
CA LYS A 610 44.22 22.71 -3.63
C LYS A 610 43.72 22.89 -5.06
N ASP A 611 43.59 21.81 -5.83
CA ASP A 611 43.04 21.83 -7.19
C ASP A 611 41.55 21.48 -7.20
N LEU A 612 41.09 20.69 -6.22
CA LEU A 612 39.67 20.37 -6.01
C LEU A 612 38.82 21.57 -5.56
N LEU A 613 39.36 22.46 -4.72
CA LEU A 613 38.66 23.63 -4.16
C LEU A 613 38.43 24.78 -5.17
N PRO A 614 39.40 25.26 -5.97
CA PRO A 614 39.21 26.43 -6.83
C PRO A 614 38.32 26.21 -8.06
N SER A 615 37.97 24.97 -8.39
CA SER A 615 37.00 24.66 -9.46
C SER A 615 35.54 24.88 -9.02
N LYS A 616 35.29 25.02 -7.72
CA LYS A 616 33.99 25.38 -7.16
C LYS A 616 34.08 26.74 -6.49
N GLY A 617 33.36 27.73 -7.02
CA GLY A 617 33.02 28.93 -6.26
C GLY A 617 32.03 28.61 -5.14
N MET A 618 32.41 27.77 -4.19
CA MET A 618 31.61 27.38 -3.03
C MET A 618 32.46 27.53 -1.77
N ASP A 619 31.96 28.36 -0.85
CA ASP A 619 32.56 28.68 0.44
C ASP A 619 32.89 27.44 1.29
N GLU A 620 33.93 27.60 2.11
CA GLU A 620 34.56 26.58 2.96
C GLU A 620 33.62 25.92 4.00
N ASP A 621 32.38 26.40 4.16
CA ASP A 621 31.48 26.03 5.25
C ASP A 621 30.50 24.87 4.95
N LEU A 622 30.62 24.18 3.80
CA LEU A 622 29.68 23.12 3.36
C LEU A 622 30.24 21.68 3.33
N PHE A 623 31.40 21.42 3.95
CA PHE A 623 32.01 20.08 4.00
C PHE A 623 31.93 19.37 5.36
#